data_AF-A0A2M8TMW2-F1
#
_entry.id   AF-A0A2M8TMW2-F1
#
_cell.length_a   1.000
_cell.length_b   1.000
_cell.length_c   1.000
_cell.angle_alpha   90.00
_cell.angle_beta   90.00
_cell.angle_gamma   90.00
#
_symmetry.space_group_name_H-M   'P 1'
#
loop_
_entity.id
_entity.type
_entity.pdbx_description
1 polymer ?
#
loop_
_entity_poly.entity_id
_entity_poly.type
_entity_poly.pdbx_seq_one_letter_code
_entity_poly.pdbx_strand_id
1 'polypeptide(L)'
;MKKKALFSLILAIVAIMWAGTAQAQAEDYELLIAGVQVTSDNCNDLSVIDGVKGTAKYDNATKTLTLDNVTIHNTAETINGTGIYNIIDGLTIRLIGNNTVTAEKSVGLWNGRDNAITITGGGSLTINASTTASNKNYQKGIFNRGSITVSDCTVEVSAGEYGLCDGYWKFERCNMCVKGGGMSGDQYAGSISWVWDNKPEFTGCGVTSPTGAYWKEFQDGEYTYYTLFGADDKVVTDWVTITSDPNTIEVPTVNATAAQGVYTLSGVRVSNELKDLPKGIYIVNGKKVVKQ
;
A
#
# COMPACT_ATOMS: atom_id res chain seq x y z
N MET A 1 68.04 -12.03 30.85
CA MET A 1 68.81 -10.99 31.58
C MET A 1 69.38 -9.99 30.59
N LYS A 2 69.07 -8.69 30.79
CA LYS A 2 69.80 -7.44 30.42
C LYS A 2 70.24 -7.28 28.94
N LYS A 3 69.53 -6.48 28.12
CA LYS A 3 69.62 -5.00 27.90
C LYS A 3 71.01 -4.46 27.53
N LYS A 4 71.10 -3.81 26.36
CA LYS A 4 71.66 -2.46 26.06
C LYS A 4 71.50 -2.20 24.55
N ALA A 5 70.61 -1.32 24.09
CA ALA A 5 70.68 0.16 23.96
C ALA A 5 70.88 0.53 22.46
N LEU A 6 69.85 1.08 21.77
CA LEU A 6 69.63 2.52 21.42
C LEU A 6 70.73 3.04 20.45
N PHE A 7 70.50 3.52 19.23
CA PHE A 7 69.75 4.67 18.68
C PHE A 7 69.45 4.35 17.18
N SER A 8 68.54 4.91 16.39
CA SER A 8 68.06 6.28 16.28
C SER A 8 66.79 6.33 15.40
N LEU A 9 66.00 7.37 15.62
CA LEU A 9 64.74 7.73 15.00
C LEU A 9 64.92 8.23 13.55
N ILE A 10 64.19 7.67 12.58
CA ILE A 10 63.71 8.41 11.40
C ILE A 10 62.24 8.07 11.19
N LEU A 11 61.39 9.03 11.55
CA LEU A 11 59.99 9.12 11.19
C LEU A 11 59.92 9.41 9.68
N ALA A 12 59.29 8.55 8.90
CA ALA A 12 58.78 8.89 7.58
C ALA A 12 57.32 8.44 7.50
N ILE A 13 56.45 9.33 7.97
CA ILE A 13 55.02 9.29 7.71
C ILE A 13 54.86 9.49 6.20
N VAL A 14 54.42 8.47 5.48
CA VAL A 14 53.78 8.66 4.18
C VAL A 14 52.38 8.07 4.30
N ALA A 15 51.50 8.89 4.85
CA ALA A 15 50.06 8.71 4.72
C ALA A 15 49.71 8.99 3.25
N ILE A 16 49.73 7.98 2.40
CA ILE A 16 48.99 8.03 1.13
C ILE A 16 47.56 7.68 1.50
N MET A 17 46.82 8.69 1.96
CA MET A 17 45.37 8.65 1.94
C MET A 17 44.96 8.52 0.48
N TRP A 18 44.61 7.31 0.06
CA TRP A 18 43.70 7.16 -1.06
C TRP A 18 42.39 7.80 -0.61
N ALA A 19 42.18 9.04 -1.04
CA ALA A 19 40.86 9.61 -1.17
C ALA A 19 40.15 8.85 -2.31
N GLY A 20 39.87 7.56 -2.08
CA GLY A 20 38.76 6.92 -2.74
C GLY A 20 37.55 7.69 -2.25
N THR A 21 36.82 8.32 -3.18
CA THR A 21 35.48 8.78 -2.91
C THR A 21 34.75 7.61 -2.26
N ALA A 22 34.46 7.69 -0.97
CA ALA A 22 33.51 6.80 -0.34
C ALA A 22 32.20 7.09 -1.07
N GLN A 23 31.90 6.28 -2.08
CA GLN A 23 30.59 6.28 -2.70
C GLN A 23 29.66 5.90 -1.56
N ALA A 24 28.79 6.83 -1.14
CA ALA A 24 27.77 6.53 -0.16
C ALA A 24 27.05 5.28 -0.66
N GLN A 25 27.11 4.19 0.11
CA GLN A 25 26.38 2.98 -0.26
C GLN A 25 24.90 3.34 -0.26
N ALA A 26 24.19 2.93 -1.31
CA ALA A 26 22.75 3.11 -1.38
C ALA A 26 22.12 2.47 -0.13
N GLU A 27 21.18 3.18 0.48
CA GLU A 27 20.41 2.66 1.61
C GLU A 27 19.34 1.71 1.05
N ASP A 28 19.33 0.46 1.49
CA ASP A 28 18.29 -0.50 1.14
C ASP A 28 17.06 -0.27 2.02
N TYR A 29 15.89 -0.15 1.40
CA TYR A 29 14.62 -0.07 2.11
C TYR A 29 13.94 -1.42 2.14
N GLU A 30 13.14 -1.69 3.17
CA GLU A 30 12.41 -2.94 3.41
C GLU A 30 11.22 -3.18 2.44
N LEU A 31 11.41 -2.90 1.15
CA LEU A 31 10.43 -2.95 0.07
C LEU A 31 11.08 -3.50 -1.20
N LEU A 32 10.46 -4.50 -1.83
CA LEU A 32 10.82 -4.94 -3.18
C LEU A 32 9.65 -4.73 -4.13
N ILE A 33 9.95 -4.27 -5.35
CA ILE A 33 9.00 -4.08 -6.44
C ILE A 33 9.48 -4.91 -7.62
N ALA A 34 8.61 -5.77 -8.17
CA ALA A 34 8.98 -6.73 -9.22
C ALA A 34 10.28 -7.53 -8.88
N GLY A 35 10.47 -7.86 -7.59
CA GLY A 35 11.63 -8.60 -7.13
C GLY A 35 12.93 -7.80 -6.97
N VAL A 36 12.93 -6.50 -7.24
CA VAL A 36 14.10 -5.62 -7.09
C VAL A 36 13.98 -4.78 -5.82
N GLN A 37 15.07 -4.74 -5.06
CA GLN A 37 15.18 -3.93 -3.84
C GLN A 37 14.98 -2.45 -4.15
N VAL A 38 14.07 -1.80 -3.42
CA VAL A 38 13.99 -0.34 -3.44
C VAL A 38 15.10 0.22 -2.56
N THR A 39 15.84 1.18 -3.09
CA THR A 39 16.98 1.81 -2.42
C THR A 39 16.93 3.32 -2.54
N SER A 40 17.80 4.03 -1.83
CA SER A 40 17.95 5.48 -1.97
C SER A 40 18.25 5.95 -3.40
N ASP A 41 18.78 5.08 -4.26
CA ASP A 41 19.17 5.41 -5.63
C ASP A 41 17.98 5.34 -6.60
N ASN A 42 17.05 4.41 -6.40
CA ASN A 42 15.91 4.18 -7.30
C ASN A 42 14.56 4.67 -6.73
N CYS A 43 14.46 5.02 -5.45
CA CYS A 43 13.18 5.33 -4.82
C CYS A 43 12.43 6.51 -5.45
N ASN A 44 13.13 7.45 -6.09
CA ASN A 44 12.50 8.59 -6.76
C ASN A 44 11.92 8.25 -8.14
N ASP A 45 12.36 7.15 -8.75
CA ASP A 45 11.87 6.66 -10.04
C ASP A 45 12.01 5.14 -10.13
N LEU A 46 10.95 4.42 -9.78
CA LEU A 46 10.91 2.96 -9.83
C LEU A 46 10.74 2.42 -11.24
N SER A 47 10.52 3.26 -12.26
CA SER A 47 10.40 2.80 -13.65
C SER A 47 11.73 2.29 -14.22
N VAL A 48 12.84 2.54 -13.52
CA VAL A 48 14.16 1.95 -13.82
C VAL A 48 14.22 0.45 -13.53
N ILE A 49 13.25 -0.09 -12.76
CA ILE A 49 13.15 -1.50 -12.43
C ILE A 49 12.52 -2.25 -13.62
N ASP A 50 13.19 -3.29 -14.11
CA ASP A 50 12.65 -4.17 -15.14
C ASP A 50 11.28 -4.73 -14.72
N GLY A 51 10.30 -4.61 -15.62
CA GLY A 51 8.91 -5.00 -15.35
C GLY A 51 8.03 -3.88 -14.79
N VAL A 52 8.58 -2.70 -14.46
CA VAL A 52 7.81 -1.52 -14.06
C VAL A 52 7.65 -0.55 -15.24
N LYS A 53 6.41 -0.18 -15.55
CA LYS A 53 6.07 0.81 -16.59
C LYS A 53 5.08 1.83 -16.04
N GLY A 54 5.27 3.10 -16.35
CA GLY A 54 4.46 4.19 -15.79
C GLY A 54 5.18 4.90 -14.65
N THR A 55 4.45 5.63 -13.80
CA THR A 55 5.06 6.45 -12.75
C THR A 55 4.91 5.77 -11.40
N ALA A 56 6.04 5.43 -10.77
CA ALA A 56 6.05 4.91 -9.41
C ALA A 56 7.26 5.44 -8.64
N LYS A 57 7.05 5.76 -7.36
CA LYS A 57 8.10 6.24 -6.46
C LYS A 57 7.81 5.86 -5.02
N TYR A 58 8.87 5.74 -4.22
CA TYR A 58 8.82 5.51 -2.79
C TYR A 58 9.47 6.69 -2.04
N ASP A 59 8.73 7.25 -1.09
CA ASP A 59 9.22 8.26 -0.15
C ASP A 59 9.45 7.60 1.21
N ASN A 60 10.72 7.52 1.64
CA ASN A 60 11.09 6.89 2.90
C ASN A 60 10.68 7.71 4.13
N ALA A 61 10.67 9.05 4.03
CA ALA A 61 10.34 9.92 5.15
C ALA A 61 8.87 9.79 5.56
N THR A 62 7.99 9.56 4.59
CA THR A 62 6.56 9.34 4.83
C THR A 62 6.14 7.88 4.73
N LYS A 63 7.06 6.97 4.39
CA LYS A 63 6.78 5.56 4.06
C LYS A 63 5.67 5.41 3.02
N THR A 64 5.74 6.18 1.94
CA THR A 64 4.69 6.22 0.91
C THR A 64 5.20 5.69 -0.42
N LEU A 65 4.65 4.56 -0.86
CA LEU A 65 4.73 4.08 -2.24
C LEU A 65 3.60 4.73 -3.05
N THR A 66 3.94 5.64 -3.97
CA THR A 66 2.97 6.22 -4.91
C THR A 66 2.98 5.42 -6.21
N LEU A 67 1.82 4.93 -6.62
CA LEU A 67 1.58 4.26 -7.91
C LEU A 67 0.67 5.16 -8.76
N ASP A 68 1.15 5.62 -9.90
CA ASP A 68 0.43 6.52 -10.80
C ASP A 68 0.45 5.97 -12.24
N ASN A 69 -0.67 5.38 -12.64
CA ASN A 69 -0.85 4.70 -13.93
C ASN A 69 0.28 3.68 -14.21
N VAL A 70 0.66 2.90 -13.19
CA VAL A 70 1.78 1.96 -13.28
C VAL A 70 1.31 0.55 -13.64
N THR A 71 2.14 -0.18 -14.38
CA THR A 71 2.08 -1.63 -14.53
C THR A 71 3.36 -2.22 -13.95
N ILE A 72 3.23 -3.14 -12.99
CA ILE A 72 4.32 -3.91 -12.38
C ILE A 72 4.13 -5.36 -12.82
N HIS A 73 5.14 -5.95 -13.47
CA HIS A 73 5.07 -7.30 -14.00
C HIS A 73 6.26 -8.14 -13.57
N ASN A 74 5.98 -9.34 -13.08
CA ASN A 74 7.00 -10.31 -12.66
C ASN A 74 6.57 -11.73 -13.03
N THR A 75 7.52 -12.52 -13.51
CA THR A 75 7.31 -13.89 -14.03
C THR A 75 8.01 -14.97 -13.23
N ALA A 76 8.84 -14.59 -12.25
CA ALA A 76 9.65 -15.54 -11.50
C ALA A 76 8.79 -16.39 -10.55
N GLU A 77 9.09 -17.69 -10.47
CA GLU A 77 8.45 -18.62 -9.53
C GLU A 77 9.28 -18.75 -8.24
N THR A 78 9.51 -17.63 -7.57
CA THR A 78 10.23 -17.55 -6.31
C THR A 78 9.58 -16.50 -5.41
N ILE A 79 10.08 -16.33 -4.18
CA ILE A 79 9.66 -15.22 -3.32
C ILE A 79 9.93 -13.86 -3.96
N ASN A 80 11.02 -13.73 -4.72
CA ASN A 80 11.34 -12.53 -5.51
C ASN A 80 10.46 -12.38 -6.76
N GLY A 81 9.58 -13.36 -7.04
CA GLY A 81 8.53 -13.24 -8.02
C GLY A 81 7.36 -12.36 -7.58
N THR A 82 7.32 -11.96 -6.30
CA THR A 82 6.25 -11.15 -5.74
C THR A 82 6.16 -9.80 -6.47
N GLY A 83 4.93 -9.33 -6.71
CA GLY A 83 4.71 -8.02 -7.34
C GLY A 83 5.14 -6.86 -6.44
N ILE A 84 4.57 -6.81 -5.23
CA ILE A 84 4.94 -5.87 -4.16
C ILE A 84 5.24 -6.68 -2.89
N TYR A 85 6.48 -6.63 -2.41
CA TYR A 85 6.89 -7.30 -1.18
C TYR A 85 7.26 -6.26 -0.13
N ASN A 86 6.46 -6.16 0.93
CA ASN A 86 6.62 -5.20 2.00
C ASN A 86 7.06 -5.87 3.30
N ILE A 87 8.13 -5.36 3.91
CA ILE A 87 8.47 -5.61 5.31
C ILE A 87 8.54 -4.30 6.15
N ILE A 88 8.11 -3.16 5.61
CA ILE A 88 8.01 -1.88 6.33
C ILE A 88 6.70 -1.82 7.13
N ASP A 89 6.78 -1.47 8.42
CA ASP A 89 5.61 -1.11 9.21
C ASP A 89 5.12 0.31 8.89
N GLY A 90 3.80 0.46 8.67
CA GLY A 90 3.15 1.72 8.35
C GLY A 90 3.30 2.17 6.90
N LEU A 91 3.47 1.24 5.96
CA LEU A 91 3.55 1.58 4.53
C LEU A 91 2.21 2.13 4.03
N THR A 92 2.25 3.28 3.35
CA THR A 92 1.11 3.79 2.57
C THR A 92 1.31 3.48 1.09
N ILE A 93 0.40 2.75 0.47
CA ILE A 93 0.31 2.56 -0.98
C ILE A 93 -0.74 3.54 -1.51
N ARG A 94 -0.28 4.64 -2.11
CA ARG A 94 -1.13 5.69 -2.65
C ARG A 94 -1.33 5.50 -4.16
N LEU A 95 -2.58 5.25 -4.54
CA LEU A 95 -3.03 4.94 -5.89
C LEU A 95 -3.52 6.21 -6.59
N ILE A 96 -2.98 6.48 -7.77
CA ILE A 96 -3.42 7.52 -8.70
C ILE A 96 -3.68 6.86 -10.05
N GLY A 97 -4.76 7.24 -10.72
CA GLY A 97 -5.13 6.64 -12.00
C GLY A 97 -5.39 5.13 -11.89
N ASN A 98 -4.98 4.37 -12.91
CA ASN A 98 -5.23 2.92 -12.99
C ASN A 98 -3.93 2.13 -12.91
N ASN A 99 -3.77 1.34 -11.85
CA ASN A 99 -2.54 0.62 -11.57
C ASN A 99 -2.76 -0.89 -11.69
N THR A 100 -1.73 -1.61 -12.13
CA THR A 100 -1.79 -3.07 -12.30
C THR A 100 -0.51 -3.71 -11.77
N VAL A 101 -0.67 -4.77 -10.99
CA VAL A 101 0.40 -5.67 -10.54
C VAL A 101 0.09 -7.06 -11.06
N THR A 102 1.02 -7.64 -11.82
CA THR A 102 0.91 -9.00 -12.34
C THR A 102 2.11 -9.81 -11.87
N ALA A 103 1.87 -10.77 -10.98
CA ALA A 103 2.86 -11.73 -10.50
C ALA A 103 2.46 -13.12 -11.02
N GLU A 104 2.94 -13.50 -12.21
CA GLU A 104 2.41 -14.67 -12.94
C GLU A 104 2.59 -15.98 -12.16
N LYS A 105 3.68 -16.09 -11.41
CA LYS A 105 4.11 -17.30 -10.71
C LYS A 105 4.41 -17.07 -9.22
N SER A 106 3.94 -15.95 -8.68
CA SER A 106 4.12 -15.61 -7.27
C SER A 106 2.95 -14.81 -6.70
N VAL A 107 3.15 -14.35 -5.47
CA VAL A 107 2.18 -13.56 -4.70
C VAL A 107 2.04 -12.16 -5.32
N GLY A 108 0.82 -11.64 -5.38
CA GLY A 108 0.59 -10.28 -5.89
C GLY A 108 1.15 -9.21 -4.95
N LEU A 109 0.69 -9.22 -3.70
CA LEU A 109 1.17 -8.36 -2.62
C LEU A 109 1.48 -9.20 -1.37
N TRP A 110 2.70 -9.08 -0.85
CA TRP A 110 3.11 -9.68 0.42
C TRP A 110 3.29 -8.61 1.47
N ASN A 111 2.58 -8.73 2.60
CA ASN A 111 2.81 -7.93 3.78
C ASN A 111 3.51 -8.75 4.87
N GLY A 112 4.63 -8.23 5.36
CA GLY A 112 5.47 -8.83 6.39
C GLY A 112 4.78 -9.00 7.73
N ARG A 113 5.43 -9.75 8.61
CA ARG A 113 4.90 -10.06 9.94
C ARG A 113 4.74 -8.77 10.76
N ASP A 114 3.58 -8.61 11.38
CA ASP A 114 3.27 -7.51 12.31
C ASP A 114 3.31 -6.10 11.67
N ASN A 115 3.40 -6.01 10.34
CA ASN A 115 3.46 -4.75 9.61
C ASN A 115 2.06 -4.24 9.23
N ALA A 116 1.89 -2.93 9.26
CA ALA A 116 0.68 -2.27 8.75
C ALA A 116 0.86 -1.72 7.32
N ILE A 117 -0.14 -1.95 6.45
CA ILE A 117 -0.28 -1.28 5.16
C ILE A 117 -1.59 -0.50 5.10
N THR A 118 -1.54 0.70 4.53
CA THR A 118 -2.74 1.45 4.10
C THR A 118 -2.74 1.59 2.58
N ILE A 119 -3.77 1.09 1.90
CA ILE A 119 -3.99 1.29 0.45
C ILE A 119 -5.06 2.38 0.28
N THR A 120 -4.73 3.46 -0.42
CA THR A 120 -5.60 4.64 -0.53
C THR A 120 -5.33 5.48 -1.80
N GLY A 121 -6.01 6.61 -1.99
CA GLY A 121 -5.63 7.64 -2.98
C GLY A 121 -6.64 7.93 -4.09
N GLY A 122 -7.84 7.33 -4.06
CA GLY A 122 -8.89 7.53 -5.07
C GLY A 122 -8.67 6.83 -6.41
N GLY A 123 -7.45 6.35 -6.70
CA GLY A 123 -7.14 5.53 -7.86
C GLY A 123 -7.58 4.07 -7.74
N SER A 124 -7.24 3.28 -8.75
CA SER A 124 -7.50 1.84 -8.79
C SER A 124 -6.20 1.01 -8.79
N LEU A 125 -6.30 -0.21 -8.26
CA LEU A 125 -5.25 -1.23 -8.27
C LEU A 125 -5.84 -2.59 -8.65
N THR A 126 -5.37 -3.17 -9.75
CA THR A 126 -5.65 -4.56 -10.13
C THR A 126 -4.44 -5.44 -9.79
N ILE A 127 -4.65 -6.52 -9.05
CA ILE A 127 -3.64 -7.52 -8.71
C ILE A 127 -4.00 -8.85 -9.37
N ASN A 128 -3.18 -9.25 -10.35
CA ASN A 128 -3.22 -10.56 -10.98
C ASN A 128 -2.09 -11.42 -10.40
N ALA A 129 -2.38 -12.17 -9.34
CA ALA A 129 -1.43 -13.10 -8.76
C ALA A 129 -1.50 -14.47 -9.43
N SER A 130 -0.59 -15.36 -9.06
CA SER A 130 -0.47 -16.63 -9.74
C SER A 130 -1.70 -17.52 -9.59
N THR A 131 -2.10 -18.12 -10.71
CA THR A 131 -3.07 -19.21 -10.81
C THR A 131 -2.44 -20.53 -11.29
N THR A 132 -1.11 -20.54 -11.47
CA THR A 132 -0.39 -21.62 -12.16
C THR A 132 0.94 -22.02 -11.51
N ALA A 133 1.39 -21.31 -10.46
CA ALA A 133 2.63 -21.66 -9.76
C ALA A 133 2.55 -23.09 -9.20
N SER A 134 3.64 -23.86 -9.39
CA SER A 134 3.73 -25.24 -8.90
C SER A 134 3.72 -25.30 -7.37
N ASN A 135 4.32 -24.29 -6.71
CA ASN A 135 4.18 -24.11 -5.28
C ASN A 135 2.88 -23.36 -4.97
N LYS A 136 1.90 -24.06 -4.39
CA LYS A 136 0.60 -23.47 -4.01
C LYS A 136 0.71 -22.28 -3.06
N ASN A 137 1.79 -22.19 -2.28
CA ASN A 137 2.00 -21.04 -1.40
C ASN A 137 2.19 -19.72 -2.15
N TYR A 138 2.54 -19.79 -3.44
CA TYR A 138 2.71 -18.65 -4.34
C TYR A 138 1.42 -18.24 -5.06
N GLN A 139 0.32 -19.00 -4.94
CA GLN A 139 -0.95 -18.68 -5.58
C GLN A 139 -1.86 -17.85 -4.66
N LYS A 140 -1.31 -16.76 -4.10
CA LYS A 140 -1.98 -15.83 -3.19
C LYS A 140 -2.07 -14.43 -3.80
N GLY A 141 -3.24 -13.81 -3.77
CA GLY A 141 -3.47 -12.46 -4.25
C GLY A 141 -2.78 -11.43 -3.36
N ILE A 142 -3.31 -11.28 -2.15
CA ILE A 142 -2.69 -10.53 -1.06
C ILE A 142 -2.47 -11.47 0.11
N PHE A 143 -1.20 -11.66 0.48
CA PHE A 143 -0.80 -12.42 1.66
C PHE A 143 -0.44 -11.45 2.79
N ASN A 144 -1.29 -11.40 3.81
CA ASN A 144 -1.16 -10.44 4.90
C ASN A 144 -0.71 -11.12 6.19
N ARG A 145 0.50 -10.80 6.68
CA ARG A 145 0.98 -11.29 8.00
C ARG A 145 0.94 -10.22 9.09
N GLY A 146 0.16 -9.16 8.89
CA GLY A 146 -0.04 -8.07 9.83
C GLY A 146 -1.42 -7.46 9.65
N SER A 147 -1.48 -6.15 9.42
CA SER A 147 -2.75 -5.42 9.25
C SER A 147 -2.80 -4.70 7.91
N ILE A 148 -3.94 -4.79 7.21
CA ILE A 148 -4.18 -4.02 5.99
C ILE A 148 -5.47 -3.22 6.12
N THR A 149 -5.37 -1.92 5.85
CA THR A 149 -6.51 -1.03 5.64
C THR A 149 -6.63 -0.67 4.16
N VAL A 150 -7.79 -0.88 3.56
CA VAL A 150 -8.12 -0.40 2.22
C VAL A 150 -9.14 0.72 2.36
N SER A 151 -8.78 1.92 1.90
CA SER A 151 -9.58 3.12 2.13
C SER A 151 -9.73 3.95 0.85
N ASP A 152 -10.93 4.46 0.59
CA ASP A 152 -11.18 5.50 -0.44
C ASP A 152 -10.52 5.21 -1.81
N CYS A 153 -10.56 3.94 -2.25
CA CYS A 153 -9.99 3.49 -3.51
C CYS A 153 -10.72 2.25 -4.05
N THR A 154 -10.32 1.81 -5.25
CA THR A 154 -10.85 0.60 -5.90
C THR A 154 -9.75 -0.45 -6.04
N VAL A 155 -9.99 -1.67 -5.56
CA VAL A 155 -9.01 -2.76 -5.65
C VAL A 155 -9.62 -4.04 -6.20
N GLU A 156 -9.02 -4.60 -7.25
CA GLU A 156 -9.39 -5.90 -7.79
C GLU A 156 -8.26 -6.90 -7.55
N VAL A 157 -8.57 -8.11 -7.07
CA VAL A 157 -7.58 -9.15 -6.78
C VAL A 157 -8.05 -10.48 -7.35
N SER A 158 -7.21 -11.14 -8.13
CA SER A 158 -7.42 -12.50 -8.63
C SER A 158 -6.20 -13.37 -8.34
N ALA A 159 -6.44 -14.58 -7.82
CA ALA A 159 -5.41 -15.57 -7.50
C ALA A 159 -5.93 -17.00 -7.64
N GLY A 160 -5.00 -17.95 -7.75
CA GLY A 160 -5.32 -19.38 -7.94
C GLY A 160 -5.97 -20.01 -6.72
N GLU A 161 -5.43 -19.78 -5.53
CA GLU A 161 -5.86 -20.50 -4.32
C GLU A 161 -6.47 -19.52 -3.31
N TYR A 162 -5.78 -18.43 -2.95
CA TYR A 162 -6.23 -17.47 -1.94
C TYR A 162 -6.32 -16.06 -2.50
N GLY A 163 -7.48 -15.41 -2.45
CA GLY A 163 -7.65 -14.02 -2.89
C GLY A 163 -6.99 -13.04 -1.91
N LEU A 164 -7.64 -12.83 -0.78
CA LEU A 164 -7.09 -12.22 0.44
C LEU A 164 -6.93 -13.31 1.50
N CYS A 165 -5.76 -13.40 2.11
CA CYS A 165 -5.51 -14.38 3.16
C CYS A 165 -4.69 -13.81 4.31
N ASP A 166 -4.98 -14.35 5.50
CA ASP A 166 -4.31 -14.06 6.76
C ASP A 166 -4.45 -12.61 7.24
N GLY A 167 -4.10 -12.38 8.50
CA GLY A 167 -3.97 -11.06 9.09
C GLY A 167 -5.29 -10.36 9.41
N TYR A 168 -5.16 -9.10 9.84
CA TYR A 168 -6.28 -8.23 10.19
C TYR A 168 -6.64 -7.34 9.01
N TRP A 169 -7.93 -7.14 8.80
CA TRP A 169 -8.47 -6.41 7.65
C TRP A 169 -9.46 -5.34 8.06
N LYS A 170 -9.27 -4.15 7.47
CA LYS A 170 -10.20 -3.03 7.57
C LYS A 170 -10.51 -2.49 6.18
N PHE A 171 -11.79 -2.28 5.91
CA PHE A 171 -12.31 -1.73 4.67
C PHE A 171 -13.07 -0.44 4.98
N GLU A 172 -12.67 0.66 4.36
CA GLU A 172 -13.23 1.99 4.62
C GLU A 172 -13.63 2.67 3.31
N ARG A 173 -14.93 2.81 3.04
CA ARG A 173 -15.45 3.54 1.85
C ARG A 173 -14.78 3.10 0.54
N CYS A 174 -14.36 1.84 0.45
CA CYS A 174 -13.65 1.30 -0.69
C CYS A 174 -14.57 0.43 -1.55
N ASN A 175 -14.15 0.20 -2.79
CA ASN A 175 -14.77 -0.78 -3.67
C ASN A 175 -13.76 -1.90 -3.96
N MET A 176 -14.15 -3.15 -3.78
CA MET A 176 -13.27 -4.28 -4.07
C MET A 176 -13.96 -5.42 -4.79
N CYS A 177 -13.21 -6.09 -5.66
CA CYS A 177 -13.56 -7.38 -6.25
C CYS A 177 -12.44 -8.37 -5.96
N VAL A 178 -12.74 -9.48 -5.30
CA VAL A 178 -11.72 -10.44 -4.85
C VAL A 178 -12.09 -11.85 -5.29
N LYS A 179 -11.11 -12.57 -5.85
CA LYS A 179 -11.26 -13.97 -6.25
C LYS A 179 -10.04 -14.82 -5.86
N GLY A 180 -10.31 -15.93 -5.19
CA GLY A 180 -9.37 -17.03 -4.95
C GLY A 180 -10.04 -18.36 -5.26
N GLY A 181 -9.39 -19.25 -5.99
CA GLY A 181 -9.99 -20.51 -6.46
C GLY A 181 -10.10 -21.63 -5.41
N GLY A 182 -9.58 -21.40 -4.21
CA GLY A 182 -9.53 -22.39 -3.13
C GLY A 182 -8.39 -23.40 -3.27
N MET A 183 -8.14 -24.17 -2.21
CA MET A 183 -7.01 -25.10 -2.14
C MET A 183 -7.43 -26.51 -1.75
N SER A 184 -7.07 -27.48 -2.59
CA SER A 184 -7.20 -28.88 -2.20
C SER A 184 -6.32 -29.17 -0.98
N GLY A 185 -6.95 -29.65 0.09
CA GLY A 185 -6.32 -29.89 1.39
C GLY A 185 -6.61 -28.80 2.44
N ASP A 186 -7.18 -27.66 2.04
CA ASP A 186 -7.62 -26.61 2.95
C ASP A 186 -9.06 -26.21 2.65
N GLN A 187 -9.98 -26.60 3.53
CA GLN A 187 -11.42 -26.31 3.41
C GLN A 187 -11.77 -24.83 3.62
N TYR A 188 -10.83 -24.02 4.11
CA TYR A 188 -11.02 -22.61 4.40
C TYR A 188 -10.33 -21.68 3.38
N ALA A 189 -9.62 -22.24 2.39
CA ALA A 189 -9.02 -21.47 1.31
C ALA A 189 -10.06 -20.95 0.31
N GLY A 190 -10.02 -19.66 -0.01
CA GLY A 190 -10.89 -19.06 -1.01
C GLY A 190 -10.64 -17.56 -1.22
N SER A 191 -11.70 -16.83 -1.59
CA SER A 191 -11.60 -15.42 -1.96
C SER A 191 -11.21 -14.51 -0.80
N ILE A 192 -11.82 -14.65 0.39
CA ILE A 192 -11.38 -13.97 1.61
C ILE A 192 -11.36 -14.99 2.74
N SER A 193 -10.17 -15.32 3.24
CA SER A 193 -9.94 -16.50 4.06
C SER A 193 -8.90 -16.29 5.16
N TRP A 194 -8.95 -17.12 6.20
CA TRP A 194 -7.95 -17.13 7.29
C TRP A 194 -7.75 -15.78 7.99
N VAL A 195 -8.78 -14.94 8.09
CA VAL A 195 -8.69 -13.66 8.80
C VAL A 195 -8.51 -13.92 10.30
N TRP A 196 -7.57 -13.22 10.94
CA TRP A 196 -7.16 -13.50 12.32
C TRP A 196 -8.05 -12.83 13.37
N ASP A 197 -8.34 -13.57 14.45
CA ASP A 197 -8.99 -13.22 15.73
C ASP A 197 -10.37 -12.58 15.68
N ASN A 198 -10.69 -11.77 14.67
CA ASN A 198 -11.95 -11.06 14.50
C ASN A 198 -12.34 -11.01 13.03
N LYS A 199 -13.63 -10.79 12.77
CA LYS A 199 -14.14 -10.51 11.40
C LYS A 199 -13.54 -9.19 10.89
N PRO A 200 -13.37 -9.02 9.56
CA PRO A 200 -12.94 -7.73 9.02
C PRO A 200 -13.86 -6.59 9.43
N GLU A 201 -13.24 -5.43 9.68
CA GLU A 201 -13.96 -4.20 9.99
C GLU A 201 -14.40 -3.51 8.70
N PHE A 202 -15.63 -2.98 8.71
CA PHE A 202 -16.22 -2.27 7.58
C PHE A 202 -16.75 -0.92 8.04
N THR A 203 -16.34 0.16 7.37
CA THR A 203 -16.83 1.52 7.62
C THR A 203 -17.23 2.18 6.30
N GLY A 204 -18.52 2.46 6.11
CA GLY A 204 -19.02 3.05 4.86
C GLY A 204 -18.85 2.17 3.63
N CYS A 205 -18.74 0.86 3.82
CA CYS A 205 -18.78 -0.17 2.78
C CYS A 205 -19.23 -1.50 3.39
N GLY A 206 -19.42 -2.53 2.56
CA GLY A 206 -19.73 -3.88 3.03
C GLY A 206 -19.70 -4.90 1.90
N VAL A 207 -19.70 -6.19 2.25
CA VAL A 207 -19.83 -7.28 1.28
C VAL A 207 -21.24 -7.26 0.69
N THR A 208 -21.35 -7.13 -0.64
CA THR A 208 -22.61 -7.07 -1.39
C THR A 208 -22.84 -8.27 -2.29
N SER A 209 -21.77 -9.03 -2.59
CA SER A 209 -21.82 -10.27 -3.37
C SER A 209 -20.77 -11.26 -2.86
N PRO A 210 -21.06 -12.58 -2.80
CA PRO A 210 -22.35 -13.20 -3.13
C PRO A 210 -23.43 -12.91 -2.08
N THR A 211 -24.69 -12.88 -2.51
CA THR A 211 -25.83 -12.66 -1.60
C THR A 211 -25.88 -13.76 -0.53
N GLY A 212 -26.06 -13.36 0.73
CA GLY A 212 -26.12 -14.30 1.85
C GLY A 212 -24.74 -14.82 2.31
N ALA A 213 -23.64 -14.23 1.82
CA ALA A 213 -22.32 -14.52 2.37
C ALA A 213 -22.24 -14.16 3.87
N TYR A 214 -21.49 -14.95 4.63
CA TYR A 214 -21.25 -14.72 6.05
C TYR A 214 -19.84 -15.15 6.46
N TRP A 215 -19.36 -14.58 7.57
CA TRP A 215 -18.09 -14.97 8.17
C TRP A 215 -18.26 -16.22 9.02
N LYS A 216 -17.69 -17.33 8.57
CA LYS A 216 -17.63 -18.57 9.35
C LYS A 216 -16.40 -18.55 10.26
N GLU A 217 -16.65 -18.64 11.55
CA GLU A 217 -15.63 -18.81 12.58
C GLU A 217 -15.13 -20.25 12.61
N PHE A 218 -13.83 -20.44 12.81
CA PHE A 218 -13.24 -21.74 13.10
C PHE A 218 -11.99 -21.58 13.98
N GLN A 219 -11.56 -22.68 14.59
CA GLN A 219 -10.34 -22.74 15.38
C GLN A 219 -9.29 -23.59 14.66
N ASP A 220 -8.04 -23.15 14.71
CA ASP A 220 -6.88 -23.98 14.40
C ASP A 220 -5.85 -23.81 15.52
N GLY A 221 -5.66 -24.87 16.30
CA GLY A 221 -4.97 -24.80 17.59
C GLY A 221 -5.72 -23.90 18.58
N GLU A 222 -5.01 -22.95 19.19
CA GLU A 222 -5.56 -21.98 20.15
C GLU A 222 -6.07 -20.69 19.50
N TYR A 223 -5.91 -20.56 18.18
CA TYR A 223 -6.22 -19.35 17.44
C TYR A 223 -7.60 -19.44 16.80
N THR A 224 -8.28 -18.30 16.73
CA THR A 224 -9.59 -18.16 16.08
C THR A 224 -9.42 -17.46 14.74
N TYR A 225 -10.10 -17.98 13.72
CA TYR A 225 -10.04 -17.48 12.36
C TYR A 225 -11.42 -17.31 11.75
N TYR A 226 -11.49 -16.47 10.72
CA TYR A 226 -12.70 -16.24 9.95
C TYR A 226 -12.45 -16.41 8.45
N THR A 227 -13.32 -17.14 7.78
CA THR A 227 -13.35 -17.25 6.32
C THR A 227 -14.74 -16.89 5.81
N LEU A 228 -14.81 -16.23 4.64
CA LEU A 228 -16.09 -15.89 4.02
C LEU A 228 -16.72 -17.13 3.36
N PHE A 229 -17.89 -17.50 3.84
CA PHE A 229 -18.70 -18.59 3.33
C PHE A 229 -19.91 -18.06 2.57
N GLY A 230 -20.34 -18.77 1.55
CA GLY A 230 -21.58 -18.53 0.82
C GLY A 230 -22.80 -19.07 1.58
N ALA A 231 -23.99 -18.75 1.10
CA ALA A 231 -25.25 -19.24 1.66
C ALA A 231 -25.41 -20.77 1.62
N ASP A 232 -24.56 -21.48 0.86
CA ASP A 232 -24.51 -22.93 0.77
C ASP A 232 -23.57 -23.60 1.80
N ASP A 233 -23.10 -22.84 2.79
CA ASP A 233 -22.13 -23.27 3.82
C ASP A 233 -20.82 -23.82 3.25
N LYS A 234 -20.38 -23.24 2.12
CA LYS A 234 -19.05 -23.49 1.54
C LYS A 234 -18.23 -22.21 1.47
N VAL A 235 -16.92 -22.35 1.51
CA VAL A 235 -16.00 -21.23 1.27
C VAL A 235 -16.29 -20.62 -0.11
N VAL A 236 -16.33 -19.28 -0.18
CA VAL A 236 -16.52 -18.59 -1.45
C VAL A 236 -15.23 -18.68 -2.25
N THR A 237 -15.27 -19.36 -3.41
CA THR A 237 -14.12 -19.50 -4.34
C THR A 237 -14.32 -18.75 -5.66
N ASP A 238 -15.30 -17.85 -5.70
CA ASP A 238 -15.57 -16.95 -6.82
C ASP A 238 -15.56 -15.50 -6.36
N TRP A 239 -15.86 -14.57 -7.27
CA TRP A 239 -15.86 -13.15 -7.00
C TRP A 239 -16.69 -12.76 -5.77
N VAL A 240 -16.01 -12.11 -4.82
CA VAL A 240 -16.59 -11.37 -3.70
C VAL A 240 -16.54 -9.89 -4.05
N THR A 241 -17.64 -9.18 -3.84
CA THR A 241 -17.71 -7.74 -4.04
C THR A 241 -17.91 -7.04 -2.70
N ILE A 242 -17.05 -6.06 -2.43
CA ILE A 242 -17.20 -5.07 -1.36
C ILE A 242 -17.54 -3.75 -2.04
N THR A 243 -18.60 -3.08 -1.62
CA THR A 243 -19.04 -1.82 -2.25
C THR A 243 -19.14 -0.74 -1.20
N SER A 244 -18.63 0.44 -1.53
CA SER A 244 -18.86 1.67 -0.75
C SER A 244 -20.36 1.98 -0.66
N ASP A 245 -20.82 2.40 0.51
CA ASP A 245 -22.19 2.88 0.68
C ASP A 245 -22.26 4.34 0.22
N PRO A 246 -22.93 4.65 -0.91
CA PRO A 246 -23.02 6.02 -1.42
C PRO A 246 -23.78 6.96 -0.48
N ASN A 247 -24.49 6.43 0.52
CA ASN A 247 -25.24 7.21 1.50
C ASN A 247 -24.44 7.53 2.77
N THR A 248 -23.21 7.02 2.90
CA THR A 248 -22.29 7.50 3.93
C THR A 248 -21.74 8.86 3.52
N ILE A 249 -22.55 9.90 3.76
CA ILE A 249 -22.15 11.30 3.61
C ILE A 249 -21.13 11.61 4.71
N GLU A 250 -19.87 11.79 4.34
CA GLU A 250 -18.95 12.48 5.23
C GLU A 250 -19.25 13.99 5.15
N VAL A 251 -19.42 14.61 6.32
CA VAL A 251 -19.31 16.06 6.43
C VAL A 251 -17.90 16.39 5.96
N PRO A 252 -17.71 17.22 4.92
CA PRO A 252 -16.37 17.51 4.42
C PRO A 252 -15.51 17.97 5.59
N THR A 253 -14.41 17.27 5.84
CA THR A 253 -13.38 17.70 6.77
C THR A 253 -12.72 18.91 6.15
N VAL A 254 -13.30 20.08 6.39
CA VAL A 254 -12.72 21.33 5.94
C VAL A 254 -11.41 21.47 6.71
N ASN A 255 -10.28 21.25 6.04
CA ASN A 255 -8.99 21.78 6.47
C ASN A 255 -9.07 23.31 6.35
N ALA A 256 -9.85 23.92 7.23
CA ALA A 256 -10.10 25.35 7.30
C ALA A 256 -8.93 26.04 8.00
N THR A 257 -7.72 25.87 7.49
CA THR A 257 -6.88 27.06 7.36
C THR A 257 -7.47 27.84 6.20
N ALA A 258 -8.53 28.61 6.47
CA ALA A 258 -9.04 29.58 5.52
C ALA A 258 -7.84 30.41 5.05
N ALA A 259 -7.56 30.38 3.74
CA ALA A 259 -6.52 31.21 3.19
C ALA A 259 -6.79 32.66 3.61
N GLN A 260 -5.90 33.24 4.41
CA GLN A 260 -6.05 34.60 4.90
C GLN A 260 -5.97 35.55 3.70
N GLY A 261 -7.04 36.29 3.45
CA GLY A 261 -7.10 37.21 2.32
C GLY A 261 -8.50 37.63 1.92
N VAL A 262 -8.55 38.59 1.01
CA VAL A 262 -9.79 39.09 0.40
C VAL A 262 -9.85 38.62 -1.04
N TYR A 263 -10.98 38.00 -1.40
CA TYR A 263 -11.22 37.41 -2.72
C TYR A 263 -12.47 38.01 -3.37
N THR A 264 -12.53 37.99 -4.70
CA THR A 264 -13.77 38.20 -5.45
C THR A 264 -14.74 37.04 -5.23
N LEU A 265 -16.00 37.20 -5.65
CA LEU A 265 -16.97 36.10 -5.69
C LEU A 265 -16.57 34.96 -6.64
N SER A 266 -15.68 35.24 -7.59
CA SER A 266 -15.09 34.25 -8.50
C SER A 266 -13.82 33.58 -7.93
N GLY A 267 -13.45 33.86 -6.68
CA GLY A 267 -12.32 33.22 -6.00
C GLY A 267 -10.94 33.80 -6.36
N VAL A 268 -10.87 34.95 -7.03
CA VAL A 268 -9.61 35.62 -7.34
C VAL A 268 -9.16 36.45 -6.14
N ARG A 269 -7.92 36.24 -5.67
CA ARG A 269 -7.35 37.04 -4.57
C ARG A 269 -7.12 38.47 -5.04
N VAL A 270 -7.64 39.45 -4.27
CA VAL A 270 -7.61 40.87 -4.64
C VAL A 270 -6.90 41.77 -3.63
N SER A 271 -6.79 41.37 -2.37
CA SER A 271 -6.03 42.12 -1.36
C SER A 271 -5.75 41.27 -0.11
N ASN A 272 -4.88 41.78 0.77
CA ASN A 272 -4.71 41.28 2.13
C ASN A 272 -5.79 41.86 3.08
N GLU A 273 -6.21 43.11 2.86
CA GLU A 273 -7.19 43.79 3.71
C GLU A 273 -8.37 44.38 2.91
N LEU A 274 -9.56 44.31 3.50
CA LEU A 274 -10.79 44.80 2.87
C LEU A 274 -10.80 46.34 2.73
N LYS A 275 -10.09 47.05 3.61
CA LYS A 275 -10.08 48.53 3.66
C LYS A 275 -9.51 49.17 2.39
N ASP A 276 -8.69 48.44 1.64
CA ASP A 276 -8.00 48.94 0.44
C ASP A 276 -8.80 48.77 -0.86
N LEU A 277 -9.98 48.12 -0.80
CA LEU A 277 -10.79 47.80 -1.97
C LEU A 277 -11.95 48.80 -2.18
N PRO A 278 -12.48 48.99 -3.40
CA PRO A 278 -13.69 49.79 -3.61
C PRO A 278 -14.93 49.17 -2.94
N LYS A 279 -16.05 49.90 -2.94
CA LYS A 279 -17.34 49.36 -2.49
C LYS A 279 -17.72 48.14 -3.33
N GLY A 280 -18.21 47.08 -2.69
CA GLY A 280 -18.47 45.83 -3.38
C GLY A 280 -18.69 44.63 -2.45
N ILE A 281 -18.81 43.45 -3.05
CA ILE A 281 -19.00 42.19 -2.34
C ILE A 281 -17.72 41.36 -2.46
N TYR A 282 -17.20 40.92 -1.32
CA TYR A 282 -15.95 40.18 -1.24
C TYR A 282 -16.12 38.94 -0.36
N ILE A 283 -15.23 37.97 -0.54
CA ILE A 283 -15.04 36.86 0.40
C ILE A 283 -13.81 37.19 1.25
N VAL A 284 -14.01 37.40 2.55
CA VAL A 284 -12.94 37.69 3.52
C VAL A 284 -12.85 36.52 4.49
N ASN A 285 -11.72 35.80 4.48
CA ASN A 285 -11.51 34.63 5.32
C ASN A 285 -12.69 33.63 5.27
N GLY A 286 -13.20 33.37 4.06
CA GLY A 286 -14.32 32.46 3.83
C GLY A 286 -15.72 33.04 4.08
N LYS A 287 -15.86 34.30 4.52
CA LYS A 287 -17.17 34.94 4.73
C LYS A 287 -17.47 35.99 3.66
N LYS A 288 -18.69 35.99 3.13
CA LYS A 288 -19.20 37.05 2.26
C LYS A 288 -19.37 38.35 3.06
N VAL A 289 -18.70 39.42 2.65
CA VAL A 289 -18.75 40.74 3.28
C VAL A 289 -19.13 41.78 2.23
N VAL A 290 -20.06 42.67 2.58
CA VAL A 290 -20.45 43.82 1.76
C VAL A 290 -19.71 45.06 2.28
N LYS A 291 -18.83 45.63 1.47
CA LYS A 291 -18.17 46.90 1.77
C LYS A 291 -19.03 48.05 1.26
N GLN A 292 -19.54 48.85 2.21
CA GLN A 292 -20.36 50.03 1.94
C GLN A 292 -19.55 51.29 1.69
#